data_AF-A0A0F7TJG6-F1
#
_entry.id   AF-A0A0F7TJG6-F1
#
_cell.length_a   1.000
_cell.length_b   1.000
_cell.length_c   1.000
_cell.angle_alpha   90.00
_cell.angle_beta   90.00
_cell.angle_gamma   90.00
#
_symmetry.space_group_name_H-M   'P 1'
#
loop_
_entity.id
_entity.type
_entity.pdbx_description
1 polymer ?
#
loop_
_entity_poly.entity_id
_entity_poly.type
_entity_poly.pdbx_seq_one_letter_code
_entity_poly.pdbx_strand_id
1 'polypeptide(L)'
;MRARTLSAAGLTITRTSPTSVCSQCLRDDLHLSQSFIQSRKYRPGRRHDASPFGAAATAAQAIFKGLPKAPPGVSVDPLRIVGKELKFLSNNIRQLLGSGHPALDKVAKYYTRSEGKHMRPLLVLLMSQATAVDPRKDLTRTPNTKPVDISLSPLSILEDANPDTDPVVPKPVEVQNGFIGDDNILPNQRRLAEITELIHTASLLHDDVIDNAETRRGSASANIEFGNKMAVLAGDFLLGRASVALARLLDPQVIELMATVINNLVQGEFMQLKNTAKDEAKPVYTNNTVEYYLQKTYLKTASLISKSCRSAAVLGCSAPEVVEAAYSYGRNLGLAFQLVDDMLDYTITAAELGKPAGADLELGLATAPLLFAWKSNPELGPMVGRKFSREGDIQRARELVYHSNGVEQTRALAQDYADKAVAAISDFPDSDAKAGLIEMAEKTMKRRK
;
A
#
# COMPACT_ATOMS: atom_id res chain seq x y z
N MET A 1 25.57 -25.50 -49.74
CA MET A 1 26.40 -26.44 -50.53
C MET A 1 27.65 -26.77 -49.69
N ARG A 2 27.78 -28.05 -49.29
CA ARG A 2 28.95 -28.78 -48.77
C ARG A 2 29.81 -28.22 -47.61
N ALA A 3 29.74 -28.99 -46.53
CA ALA A 3 30.65 -29.04 -45.39
C ALA A 3 32.08 -29.47 -45.74
N ARG A 4 33.05 -29.09 -44.89
CA ARG A 4 34.27 -29.86 -44.62
C ARG A 4 34.61 -29.82 -43.13
N THR A 5 34.59 -30.99 -42.54
CA THR A 5 35.16 -31.37 -41.25
C THR A 5 36.67 -31.55 -41.37
N LEU A 6 37.44 -31.13 -40.35
CA LEU A 6 38.73 -31.72 -40.00
C LEU A 6 38.88 -31.75 -38.47
N SER A 7 39.34 -32.90 -37.98
CA SER A 7 39.68 -33.24 -36.60
C SER A 7 41.19 -33.11 -36.41
N ALA A 8 41.66 -32.69 -35.22
CA ALA A 8 42.97 -33.10 -34.71
C ALA A 8 43.04 -32.98 -33.18
N ALA A 9 43.75 -33.94 -32.61
CA ALA A 9 43.91 -34.26 -31.21
C ALA A 9 44.76 -33.28 -30.39
N GLY A 10 44.54 -33.31 -29.07
CA GLY A 10 45.62 -33.53 -28.09
C GLY A 10 46.46 -32.32 -27.70
N LEU A 11 46.11 -31.68 -26.59
CA LEU A 11 47.04 -30.86 -25.80
C LEU A 11 46.81 -31.08 -24.30
N THR A 12 47.83 -31.64 -23.68
CA THR A 12 47.99 -31.98 -22.27
C THR A 12 48.05 -30.70 -21.44
N ILE A 13 47.15 -30.51 -20.47
CA ILE A 13 47.25 -29.42 -19.48
C ILE A 13 47.87 -29.99 -18.20
N THR A 14 49.07 -29.51 -17.90
CA THR A 14 49.79 -29.73 -16.64
C THR A 14 49.09 -28.98 -15.50
N ARG A 15 48.80 -29.69 -14.41
CA ARG A 15 48.31 -29.13 -13.14
C ARG A 15 49.39 -28.24 -12.52
N THR A 16 49.15 -26.95 -12.42
CA THR A 16 49.87 -26.05 -11.50
C THR A 16 49.04 -25.85 -10.23
N SER A 17 49.68 -26.04 -9.09
CA SER A 17 49.13 -25.92 -7.74
C SER A 17 48.72 -24.46 -7.44
N PRO A 18 47.63 -24.20 -6.70
CA PRO A 18 47.29 -22.85 -6.28
C PRO A 18 48.21 -22.42 -5.13
N THR A 19 48.89 -21.28 -5.30
CA THR A 19 49.62 -20.59 -4.24
C THR A 19 48.65 -20.02 -3.21
N SER A 20 48.68 -20.55 -1.99
CA SER A 20 47.90 -20.04 -0.86
C SER A 20 48.50 -18.71 -0.37
N VAL A 21 47.79 -17.60 -0.56
CA VAL A 21 48.12 -16.32 0.08
C VAL A 21 47.57 -16.36 1.51
N CYS A 22 48.47 -16.28 2.50
CA CYS A 22 48.12 -16.27 3.93
C CYS A 22 47.51 -14.92 4.33
N SER A 23 46.28 -14.91 4.83
CA SER A 23 45.55 -13.72 5.26
C SER A 23 46.09 -13.08 6.55
N GLN A 24 47.01 -13.74 7.25
CA GLN A 24 47.64 -13.23 8.48
C GLN A 24 48.92 -12.41 8.23
N CYS A 25 49.43 -12.35 7.00
CA CYS A 25 50.63 -11.58 6.65
C CYS A 25 50.33 -10.15 6.17
N LEU A 26 49.06 -9.72 6.20
CA LEU A 26 48.59 -8.41 5.72
C LEU A 26 48.16 -7.44 6.83
N ARG A 27 48.51 -7.73 8.09
CA ARG A 27 48.27 -6.83 9.21
C ARG A 27 49.55 -6.67 10.01
N ASP A 28 50.33 -5.66 9.66
CA ASP A 28 51.11 -4.86 10.60
C ASP A 28 51.57 -3.58 9.86
N ASP A 29 51.82 -2.52 10.64
CA ASP A 29 52.21 -1.16 10.24
C ASP A 29 51.10 -0.16 9.87
N LEU A 30 50.33 0.27 10.88
CA LEU A 30 50.01 1.70 11.05
C LEU A 30 49.95 2.06 12.55
N HIS A 31 51.12 2.34 13.12
CA HIS A 31 51.28 3.04 14.39
C HIS A 31 51.16 4.55 14.17
N LEU A 32 50.12 5.20 14.70
CA LEU A 32 50.06 6.67 14.82
C LEU A 32 49.37 7.10 16.14
N SER A 33 50.22 7.59 17.05
CA SER A 33 50.03 8.56 18.14
C SER A 33 48.63 8.77 18.75
N GLN A 34 48.49 8.41 20.02
CA GLN A 34 47.45 8.89 20.93
C GLN A 34 47.59 10.40 21.19
N SER A 35 46.51 11.15 21.00
CA SER A 35 46.35 12.52 21.52
C SER A 35 45.12 12.58 22.41
N PHE A 36 45.34 12.92 23.68
CA PHE A 36 44.30 13.16 24.69
C PHE A 36 43.44 14.37 24.29
N ILE A 37 42.12 14.19 24.21
CA ILE A 37 41.14 15.29 24.28
C ILE A 37 40.17 15.00 25.42
N GLN A 38 40.20 15.87 26.43
CA GLN A 38 39.33 15.87 27.59
C GLN A 38 37.87 16.09 27.19
N SER A 39 36.96 15.15 27.51
CA SER A 39 35.53 15.36 27.37
C SER A 39 34.96 16.04 28.63
N ARG A 40 34.30 17.19 28.43
CA ARG A 40 33.49 17.86 29.46
C ARG A 40 32.22 17.04 29.71
N LYS A 41 31.98 16.72 30.98
CA LYS A 41 30.74 16.10 31.47
C LYS A 41 29.56 17.04 31.27
N TYR A 42 28.61 16.66 30.42
CA TYR A 42 27.28 17.28 30.34
C TYR A 42 26.26 16.36 31.02
N ARG A 43 25.58 16.88 32.06
CA ARG A 43 24.42 16.24 32.71
C ARG A 43 23.14 16.86 32.14
N PRO A 44 22.21 16.09 31.54
CA PRO A 44 20.84 16.54 31.40
C PRO A 44 20.01 16.13 32.62
N GLY A 45 19.20 17.06 33.11
CA GLY A 45 18.31 16.90 34.27
C GLY A 45 17.10 16.01 33.96
N ARG A 46 16.62 15.32 35.01
CA ARG A 46 15.39 14.54 35.04
C ARG A 46 14.18 15.42 34.66
N ARG A 47 13.47 15.04 33.60
CA ARG A 47 12.03 15.31 33.46
C ARG A 47 11.28 14.00 33.55
N HIS A 48 10.23 14.00 34.35
CA HIS A 48 9.30 12.87 34.51
C HIS A 48 8.60 12.60 33.17
N ASP A 49 8.86 11.45 32.58
CA ASP A 49 8.07 10.91 31.47
C ASP A 49 6.73 10.43 32.01
N ALA A 50 5.67 11.18 31.71
CA ALA A 50 4.32 10.68 31.80
C ALA A 50 4.03 9.81 30.57
N SER A 51 3.54 8.58 30.81
CA SER A 51 3.21 7.58 29.79
C SER A 51 2.30 8.13 28.68
N PRO A 52 2.66 8.02 27.39
CA PRO A 52 1.87 8.51 26.26
C PRO A 52 0.65 7.64 25.92
N PHE A 53 0.41 6.54 26.64
CA PHE A 53 -0.66 5.58 26.32
C PHE A 53 -2.09 6.07 26.64
N GLY A 54 -2.24 7.15 27.42
CA GLY A 54 -3.56 7.74 27.73
C GLY A 54 -4.13 8.65 26.62
N ALA A 55 -3.29 9.14 25.70
CA ALA A 55 -3.70 10.08 24.65
C ALA A 55 -4.18 9.39 23.36
N ALA A 56 -3.87 8.10 23.18
CA ALA A 56 -4.12 7.35 21.94
C ALA A 56 -5.61 7.07 21.65
N ALA A 57 -6.48 7.05 22.66
CA ALA A 57 -7.93 6.97 22.45
C ALA A 57 -8.55 8.31 21.99
N THR A 58 -7.85 9.42 22.21
CA THR A 58 -8.37 10.78 22.04
C THR A 58 -8.03 11.36 20.66
N ALA A 59 -6.89 11.00 20.08
CA ALA A 59 -6.47 11.48 18.75
C ALA A 59 -7.28 10.85 17.60
N ALA A 60 -7.58 9.54 17.68
CA ALA A 60 -8.52 8.90 16.75
C ALA A 60 -9.93 9.52 16.84
N GLN A 61 -10.37 9.94 18.04
CA GLN A 61 -11.63 10.68 18.21
C GLN A 61 -11.58 12.12 17.68
N ALA A 62 -10.40 12.76 17.61
CA ALA A 62 -10.27 14.16 17.20
C ALA A 62 -10.45 14.37 15.70
N ILE A 63 -10.19 13.35 14.88
CA ILE A 63 -10.39 13.41 13.42
C ILE A 63 -11.88 13.27 13.04
N PHE A 64 -12.71 12.68 13.93
CA PHE A 64 -14.15 12.45 13.70
C PHE A 64 -15.09 13.38 14.50
N LYS A 65 -14.56 14.30 15.31
CA LYS A 65 -15.37 15.23 16.15
C LYS A 65 -15.94 16.46 15.42
N GLY A 66 -15.64 16.64 14.14
CA GLY A 66 -16.04 17.84 13.36
C GLY A 66 -17.35 17.72 12.55
N LEU A 67 -18.10 16.64 12.68
CA LEU A 67 -19.35 16.43 11.93
C LEU A 67 -20.57 16.88 12.75
N PRO A 68 -21.56 17.57 12.14
CA PRO A 68 -22.85 17.78 12.80
C PRO A 68 -23.46 16.42 13.15
N LYS A 69 -23.91 16.27 14.40
CA LYS A 69 -24.58 15.05 14.87
C LYS A 69 -25.81 14.79 14.01
N ALA A 70 -25.82 13.65 13.31
CA ALA A 70 -27.04 13.15 12.68
C ALA A 70 -28.12 12.89 13.75
N PRO A 71 -29.42 12.93 13.39
CA PRO A 71 -30.52 12.66 14.31
C PRO A 71 -30.43 11.25 14.93
N PRO A 72 -31.19 10.92 15.99
CA PRO A 72 -30.98 9.72 16.78
C PRO A 72 -31.32 8.45 15.99
N GLY A 73 -30.27 7.82 15.47
CA GLY A 73 -30.18 6.47 14.93
C GLY A 73 -28.70 6.12 14.98
N VAL A 74 -28.35 5.01 15.62
CA VAL A 74 -26.98 4.67 16.06
C VAL A 74 -25.96 4.89 14.93
N SER A 75 -25.16 5.95 15.02
CA SER A 75 -24.01 6.14 14.12
C SER A 75 -22.96 5.10 14.51
N VAL A 76 -22.86 4.06 13.69
CA VAL A 76 -21.86 3.00 13.83
C VAL A 76 -20.51 3.57 13.40
N ASP A 77 -19.55 3.63 14.31
CA ASP A 77 -18.18 4.04 13.96
C ASP A 77 -17.38 2.81 13.52
N PRO A 78 -17.01 2.68 12.23
CA PRO A 78 -16.32 1.49 11.71
C PRO A 78 -15.00 1.22 12.42
N LEU A 79 -14.32 2.27 12.90
CA LEU A 79 -13.06 2.14 13.65
C LEU A 79 -13.25 1.52 15.03
N ARG A 80 -14.42 1.71 15.66
CA ARG A 80 -14.70 1.12 16.96
C ARG A 80 -14.96 -0.38 16.87
N ILE A 81 -15.54 -0.83 15.76
CA ILE A 81 -15.91 -2.24 15.54
C ILE A 81 -14.65 -3.12 15.58
N VAL A 82 -13.61 -2.74 14.84
CA VAL A 82 -12.34 -3.49 14.75
C VAL A 82 -11.17 -2.77 15.44
N GLY A 83 -11.49 -1.90 16.39
CA GLY A 83 -10.52 -1.01 17.03
C GLY A 83 -9.46 -1.77 17.85
N LYS A 84 -9.81 -2.93 18.40
CA LYS A 84 -8.86 -3.81 19.08
C LYS A 84 -7.83 -4.31 18.07
N GLU A 85 -8.27 -4.93 16.98
CA GLU A 85 -7.43 -5.46 15.91
C GLU A 85 -6.51 -4.38 15.30
N LEU A 86 -7.06 -3.22 14.98
CA LEU A 86 -6.29 -2.10 14.42
C LEU A 86 -5.20 -1.60 15.38
N LYS A 87 -5.45 -1.61 16.69
CA LYS A 87 -4.45 -1.20 17.69
C LYS A 87 -3.21 -2.09 17.69
N PHE A 88 -3.38 -3.39 17.39
CA PHE A 88 -2.25 -4.34 17.33
C PHE A 88 -1.61 -4.39 15.95
N LEU A 89 -2.34 -4.06 14.88
CA LEU A 89 -1.86 -4.06 13.50
C LEU A 89 -0.52 -3.34 13.33
N SER A 90 -0.39 -2.11 13.84
CA SER A 90 0.83 -1.31 13.68
C SER A 90 2.04 -1.93 14.38
N ASN A 91 1.83 -2.60 15.52
CA ASN A 91 2.91 -3.30 16.22
C ASN A 91 3.32 -4.56 15.46
N ASN A 92 2.36 -5.33 14.95
CA ASN A 92 2.63 -6.54 14.18
C ASN A 92 3.36 -6.22 12.87
N ILE A 93 2.95 -5.16 12.16
CA ILE A 93 3.65 -4.68 10.96
C ILE A 93 5.10 -4.30 11.32
N ARG A 94 5.33 -3.59 12.43
CA ARG A 94 6.70 -3.25 12.86
C ARG A 94 7.55 -4.47 13.18
N GLN A 95 6.96 -5.52 13.72
CA GLN A 95 7.65 -6.79 13.96
C GLN A 95 7.99 -7.50 12.65
N LEU A 96 7.05 -7.55 11.70
CA LEU A 96 7.30 -8.07 10.35
C LEU A 96 8.43 -7.33 9.62
N LEU A 97 8.60 -6.03 9.90
CA LEU A 97 9.64 -5.20 9.28
C LEU A 97 10.97 -5.19 10.02
N GLY A 98 11.13 -5.96 11.10
CA GLY A 98 12.41 -6.08 11.78
C GLY A 98 13.51 -6.50 10.80
N SER A 99 14.60 -5.74 10.73
CA SER A 99 15.80 -6.10 9.98
C SER A 99 17.00 -5.97 10.90
N GLY A 100 17.97 -6.88 10.82
CA GLY A 100 19.21 -6.70 11.57
C GLY A 100 20.12 -5.64 10.93
N HIS A 101 19.80 -5.11 9.73
CA HIS A 101 20.52 -3.97 9.15
C HIS A 101 19.86 -2.65 9.59
N PRO A 102 20.51 -1.81 10.42
CA PRO A 102 19.87 -0.64 11.04
C PRO A 102 19.31 0.39 10.05
N ALA A 103 19.99 0.64 8.93
CA ALA A 103 19.50 1.57 7.91
C ALA A 103 18.21 1.06 7.23
N LEU A 104 18.20 -0.20 6.78
CA LEU A 104 17.01 -0.82 6.19
C LEU A 104 15.84 -0.85 7.17
N ASP A 105 16.09 -1.18 8.45
CA ASP A 105 15.06 -1.14 9.50
C ASP A 105 14.44 0.26 9.67
N LYS A 106 15.29 1.31 9.65
CA LYS A 106 14.85 2.70 9.74
C LYS A 106 13.95 3.09 8.56
N VAL A 107 14.37 2.79 7.33
CA VAL A 107 13.64 3.18 6.11
C VAL A 107 12.35 2.37 5.95
N ALA A 108 12.40 1.05 6.15
CA ALA A 108 11.22 0.18 6.05
C ALA A 108 10.11 0.59 7.02
N LYS A 109 10.47 1.02 8.23
CA LYS A 109 9.50 1.46 9.25
C LYS A 109 9.05 2.90 9.08
N TYR A 110 9.60 3.68 8.15
CA TYR A 110 9.38 5.13 8.07
C TYR A 110 7.89 5.50 7.98
N TYR A 111 7.17 4.95 7.00
CA TYR A 111 5.73 5.20 6.84
C TYR A 111 4.82 4.43 7.77
N THR A 112 5.36 3.47 8.53
CA THR A 112 4.63 2.78 9.61
C THR A 112 4.67 3.54 10.94
N ARG A 113 5.45 4.63 11.01
CA ARG A 113 5.51 5.54 12.16
C ARG A 113 4.48 6.65 12.05
N SER A 114 4.22 7.13 10.84
CA SER A 114 3.25 8.18 10.57
C SER A 114 1.83 7.62 10.53
N GLU A 115 0.92 8.22 11.30
CA GLU A 115 -0.49 7.81 11.40
C GLU A 115 -1.16 7.82 10.01
N GLY A 116 -1.37 6.62 9.46
CA GLY A 116 -2.23 6.42 8.30
C GLY A 116 -3.68 6.21 8.73
N LYS A 117 -4.64 6.47 7.84
CA LYS A 117 -6.06 6.18 8.12
C LYS A 117 -6.38 4.68 8.17
N HIS A 118 -5.41 3.81 7.90
CA HIS A 118 -5.49 2.34 7.88
C HIS A 118 -6.78 1.79 7.24
N MET A 119 -7.27 2.47 6.20
CA MET A 119 -8.55 2.15 5.56
C MET A 119 -8.55 0.73 4.97
N ARG A 120 -7.44 0.31 4.33
CA ARG A 120 -7.36 -1.01 3.69
C ARG A 120 -7.38 -2.15 4.73
N PRO A 121 -6.57 -2.11 5.81
CA PRO A 121 -6.70 -3.03 6.92
C PRO A 121 -8.10 -3.03 7.55
N LEU A 122 -8.68 -1.86 7.80
CA LEU A 122 -10.03 -1.71 8.35
C LEU A 122 -11.06 -2.46 7.51
N LEU A 123 -11.02 -2.30 6.18
CA LEU A 123 -11.93 -3.00 5.27
C LEU A 123 -11.75 -4.52 5.31
N VAL A 124 -10.51 -5.02 5.38
CA VAL A 124 -10.25 -6.46 5.51
C VAL A 124 -10.86 -7.01 6.81
N LEU A 125 -10.68 -6.31 7.92
CA LEU A 125 -11.17 -6.73 9.23
C LEU A 125 -12.70 -6.68 9.32
N LEU A 126 -13.33 -5.59 8.81
CA LEU A 126 -14.79 -5.49 8.74
C LEU A 126 -15.38 -6.56 7.83
N MET A 127 -14.77 -6.80 6.67
CA MET A 127 -15.23 -7.86 5.75
C MET A 127 -15.11 -9.25 6.39
N SER A 128 -14.03 -9.50 7.13
CA SER A 128 -13.84 -10.76 7.86
C SER A 128 -14.95 -10.98 8.88
N GLN A 129 -15.28 -9.96 9.68
CA GLN A 129 -16.32 -10.06 10.69
C GLN A 129 -17.74 -10.12 10.09
N ALA A 130 -18.00 -9.37 9.02
CA ALA A 130 -19.30 -9.38 8.34
C ALA A 130 -19.61 -10.74 7.69
N THR A 131 -18.58 -11.44 7.19
CA THR A 131 -18.72 -12.77 6.58
C THR A 131 -18.66 -13.91 7.60
N ALA A 132 -18.11 -13.69 8.80
CA ALA A 132 -18.01 -14.71 9.84
C ALA A 132 -19.38 -15.22 10.34
N VAL A 133 -20.38 -14.34 10.36
CA VAL A 133 -21.75 -14.63 10.77
C VAL A 133 -22.63 -15.17 9.64
N ASP A 134 -22.10 -15.27 8.42
CA ASP A 134 -22.85 -15.79 7.28
C ASP A 134 -23.05 -17.31 7.40
N PRO A 135 -24.30 -17.81 7.39
CA PRO A 135 -24.57 -19.25 7.48
C PRO A 135 -24.12 -20.00 6.23
N ARG A 136 -23.89 -19.30 5.10
CA ARG A 136 -23.45 -19.87 3.84
C ARG A 136 -21.94 -20.05 3.83
N LYS A 137 -21.46 -20.99 4.65
CA LYS A 137 -20.07 -21.46 4.56
C LYS A 137 -19.93 -22.50 3.46
N ASP A 138 -18.81 -22.45 2.77
CA ASP A 138 -18.38 -23.53 1.89
C ASP A 138 -18.05 -24.76 2.75
N LEU A 139 -19.00 -25.68 2.84
CA LEU A 139 -18.89 -26.90 3.64
C LEU A 139 -17.79 -27.85 3.15
N THR A 140 -17.24 -27.62 1.95
CA THR A 140 -16.12 -28.41 1.41
C THR A 140 -14.76 -27.94 1.93
N ARG A 141 -14.68 -26.72 2.49
CA ARG A 141 -13.45 -26.11 2.99
C ARG A 141 -13.46 -26.01 4.51
N THR A 142 -12.38 -26.48 5.11
CA THR A 142 -12.08 -26.22 6.53
C THR A 142 -11.08 -25.07 6.64
N PRO A 143 -11.28 -24.12 7.57
CA PRO A 143 -10.28 -23.09 7.84
C PRO A 143 -8.95 -23.73 8.26
N ASN A 144 -7.85 -23.20 7.75
CA ASN A 144 -6.53 -23.64 8.19
C ASN A 144 -6.27 -23.14 9.63
N THR A 145 -5.94 -24.07 10.52
CA THR A 145 -5.71 -23.80 11.94
C THR A 145 -4.22 -23.63 12.29
N LYS A 146 -3.32 -23.79 11.31
CA LYS A 146 -1.89 -23.58 11.55
C LYS A 146 -1.62 -22.12 11.94
N PRO A 147 -0.82 -21.87 13.00
CA PRO A 147 -0.46 -20.51 13.38
C PRO A 147 0.31 -19.79 12.28
N VAL A 148 -0.17 -18.60 11.92
CA VAL A 148 0.39 -17.76 10.83
C VAL A 148 1.80 -17.24 11.10
N ASP A 149 2.21 -17.24 12.36
CA ASP A 149 3.56 -16.84 12.79
C ASP A 149 4.59 -17.95 12.61
N ILE A 150 4.18 -19.21 12.45
CA ILE A 150 5.09 -20.34 12.32
C ILE A 150 5.60 -20.43 10.88
N SER A 151 6.93 -20.43 10.74
CA SER A 151 7.62 -20.60 9.46
C SER A 151 7.32 -21.97 8.84
N LEU A 152 7.08 -22.01 7.52
CA LEU A 152 6.83 -23.26 6.78
C LEU A 152 8.08 -24.14 6.68
N SER A 153 9.22 -23.49 6.44
CA SER A 153 10.55 -24.10 6.49
C SER A 153 11.21 -23.79 7.83
N PRO A 154 12.07 -24.67 8.36
CA PRO A 154 12.88 -24.38 9.54
C PRO A 154 13.62 -23.05 9.42
N LEU A 155 13.71 -22.29 10.51
CA LEU A 155 14.44 -21.01 10.53
C LEU A 155 15.89 -21.17 10.12
N SER A 156 16.54 -22.30 10.40
CA SER A 156 17.90 -22.58 9.96
C SER A 156 18.07 -22.61 8.43
N ILE A 157 16.99 -22.80 7.68
CA ILE A 157 16.98 -22.74 6.20
C ILE A 157 16.64 -21.31 5.72
N LEU A 158 15.86 -20.54 6.47
CA LEU A 158 15.42 -19.20 6.08
C LEU A 158 16.38 -18.09 6.55
N GLU A 159 17.14 -18.33 7.60
CA GLU A 159 18.24 -17.49 8.06
C GLU A 159 19.48 -17.77 7.20
N ASP A 160 19.42 -17.41 5.92
CA ASP A 160 20.56 -17.51 4.99
C ASP A 160 21.69 -16.59 5.48
N ALA A 161 22.58 -17.14 6.31
CA ALA A 161 23.91 -16.59 6.54
C ALA A 161 24.85 -17.21 5.50
N ASN A 162 25.66 -16.37 4.83
CA ASN A 162 26.73 -16.90 3.99
C ASN A 162 27.68 -17.73 4.90
N PRO A 163 27.80 -19.05 4.69
CA PRO A 163 28.57 -19.94 5.56
C PRO A 163 30.07 -19.61 5.57
N ASP A 164 30.54 -18.85 4.58
CA ASP A 164 31.94 -18.42 4.47
C ASP A 164 32.23 -17.13 5.26
N THR A 165 31.23 -16.55 5.93
CA THR A 165 31.38 -15.27 6.65
C THR A 165 30.66 -15.28 7.98
N ASP A 166 31.23 -14.58 8.97
CA ASP A 166 30.52 -14.30 10.21
C ASP A 166 29.25 -13.46 9.93
N PRO A 167 28.10 -13.81 10.52
CA PRO A 167 26.86 -13.09 10.28
C PRO A 167 27.00 -11.61 10.70
N VAL A 168 26.89 -10.72 9.71
CA VAL A 168 26.99 -9.25 9.87
C VAL A 168 25.76 -8.67 10.57
N VAL A 169 24.66 -9.44 10.62
CA VAL A 169 23.31 -8.98 10.93
C VAL A 169 22.72 -9.85 12.06
N PRO A 170 22.26 -9.27 13.18
CA PRO A 170 21.63 -10.03 14.26
C PRO A 170 20.36 -10.74 13.79
N LYS A 171 20.14 -11.95 14.32
CA LYS A 171 19.01 -12.81 13.97
C LYS A 171 17.68 -12.11 14.26
N PRO A 172 16.68 -12.19 13.35
CA PRO A 172 15.34 -11.73 13.66
C PRO A 172 14.78 -12.50 14.85
N VAL A 173 14.31 -11.80 15.88
CA VAL A 173 13.64 -12.43 17.02
C VAL A 173 12.20 -12.74 16.61
N GLU A 174 11.84 -14.02 16.49
CA GLU A 174 10.43 -14.41 16.42
C GLU A 174 9.78 -14.13 17.78
N VAL A 175 8.78 -13.26 17.79
CA VAL A 175 7.99 -12.98 18.99
C VAL A 175 6.64 -13.67 18.82
N GLN A 176 6.41 -14.73 19.59
CA GLN A 176 5.10 -15.34 19.72
C GLN A 176 4.21 -14.45 20.59
N ASN A 177 3.57 -13.46 19.97
CA ASN A 177 2.47 -12.75 20.61
C ASN A 177 1.16 -13.33 20.10
N GLY A 178 0.61 -14.29 20.84
CA GLY A 178 -0.77 -14.72 20.65
C GLY A 178 -1.69 -13.55 20.95
N PHE A 179 -2.16 -12.84 19.91
CA PHE A 179 -3.22 -11.86 20.06
C PHE A 179 -4.54 -12.61 20.24
N ILE A 180 -5.08 -12.58 21.46
CA ILE A 180 -6.45 -13.02 21.75
C ILE A 180 -7.39 -11.88 21.29
N GLY A 181 -7.70 -11.89 19.99
CA GLY A 181 -8.63 -10.96 19.36
C GLY A 181 -10.07 -11.47 19.35
N ASP A 182 -10.96 -10.80 18.61
CA ASP A 182 -12.33 -11.30 18.37
C ASP A 182 -12.31 -12.70 17.74
N ASP A 183 -13.06 -13.66 18.29
CA ASP A 183 -13.19 -15.02 17.75
C ASP A 183 -13.78 -15.03 16.32
N ASN A 184 -14.47 -13.95 15.92
CA ASN A 184 -15.07 -13.79 14.59
C ASN A 184 -14.06 -13.40 13.51
N ILE A 185 -12.82 -13.05 13.86
CA ILE A 185 -11.77 -12.75 12.87
C ILE A 185 -10.67 -13.80 13.02
N LEU A 186 -10.35 -14.49 11.93
CA LEU A 186 -9.34 -15.54 11.95
C LEU A 186 -7.91 -14.95 11.97
N PRO A 187 -6.91 -15.64 12.57
CA PRO A 187 -5.52 -15.18 12.56
C PRO A 187 -4.97 -14.89 11.15
N ASN A 188 -5.34 -15.71 10.15
CA ASN A 188 -4.94 -15.50 8.75
C ASN A 188 -5.61 -14.27 8.12
N GLN A 189 -6.84 -13.93 8.50
CA GLN A 189 -7.51 -12.70 8.08
C GLN A 189 -6.86 -11.45 8.69
N ARG A 190 -6.41 -11.52 9.96
CA ARG A 190 -5.60 -10.44 10.57
C ARG A 190 -4.27 -10.27 9.85
N ARG A 191 -3.58 -11.37 9.57
CA ARG A 191 -2.32 -11.35 8.80
C ARG A 191 -2.53 -10.79 7.39
N LEU A 192 -3.66 -11.10 6.73
CA LEU A 192 -4.02 -10.52 5.44
C LEU A 192 -4.18 -8.99 5.51
N ALA A 193 -4.73 -8.45 6.59
CA ALA A 193 -4.83 -7.00 6.80
C ALA A 193 -3.44 -6.34 6.90
N GLU A 194 -2.49 -6.99 7.59
CA GLU A 194 -1.09 -6.54 7.69
C GLU A 194 -0.38 -6.60 6.33
N ILE A 195 -0.53 -7.71 5.60
CA ILE A 195 0.01 -7.89 4.24
C ILE A 195 -0.52 -6.81 3.29
N THR A 196 -1.81 -6.52 3.36
CA THR A 196 -2.46 -5.49 2.54
C THR A 196 -1.82 -4.12 2.78
N GLU A 197 -1.52 -3.77 4.04
CA GLU A 197 -0.85 -2.50 4.37
C GLU A 197 0.64 -2.51 3.99
N LEU A 198 1.33 -3.65 4.08
CA LEU A 198 2.71 -3.79 3.62
C LEU A 198 2.83 -3.56 2.11
N ILE A 199 1.95 -4.17 1.31
CA ILE A 199 1.91 -3.98 -0.15
C ILE A 199 1.61 -2.51 -0.46
N HIS A 200 0.63 -1.91 0.22
CA HIS A 200 0.32 -0.49 0.04
C HIS A 200 1.51 0.41 0.41
N THR A 201 2.18 0.12 1.52
CA THR A 201 3.32 0.94 1.99
C THR A 201 4.51 0.81 1.06
N ALA A 202 4.75 -0.38 0.50
CA ALA A 202 5.77 -0.58 -0.53
C ALA A 202 5.46 0.26 -1.77
N SER A 203 4.19 0.28 -2.23
CA SER A 203 3.81 1.08 -3.40
C SER A 203 4.06 2.58 -3.15
N LEU A 204 3.76 3.09 -1.95
CA LEU A 204 4.06 4.50 -1.61
C LEU A 204 5.56 4.83 -1.68
N LEU A 205 6.43 3.94 -1.19
CA LEU A 205 7.88 4.14 -1.24
C LEU A 205 8.40 4.19 -2.68
N HIS A 206 7.84 3.36 -3.57
CA HIS A 206 8.18 3.35 -4.99
C HIS A 206 7.60 4.58 -5.71
N ASP A 207 6.34 4.91 -5.48
CA ASP A 207 5.64 6.07 -6.07
C ASP A 207 6.38 7.37 -5.77
N ASP A 208 6.86 7.57 -4.54
CA ASP A 208 7.59 8.79 -4.17
C ASP A 208 8.87 9.00 -5.00
N VAL A 209 9.52 7.92 -5.42
CA VAL A 209 10.70 7.97 -6.29
C VAL A 209 10.30 8.25 -7.74
N ILE A 210 9.20 7.64 -8.22
CA ILE A 210 8.70 7.80 -9.58
C ILE A 210 8.21 9.24 -9.81
N ASP A 211 7.44 9.76 -8.86
CA ASP A 211 6.80 11.09 -8.94
C ASP A 211 7.72 12.22 -8.44
N ASN A 212 8.93 11.91 -7.95
CA ASN A 212 9.83 12.85 -7.27
C ASN A 212 9.13 13.63 -6.14
N ALA A 213 8.30 12.95 -5.36
CA ALA A 213 7.51 13.58 -4.30
C ALA A 213 8.45 14.22 -3.26
N GLU A 214 8.12 15.42 -2.80
CA GLU A 214 8.85 16.10 -1.72
C GLU A 214 8.31 15.74 -0.33
N THR A 215 7.00 15.49 -0.24
CA THR A 215 6.30 15.24 1.01
C THR A 215 5.34 14.06 0.93
N ARG A 216 5.18 13.34 2.03
CA ARG A 216 4.23 12.25 2.20
C ARG A 216 3.68 12.26 3.62
N ARG A 217 2.34 12.20 3.74
CA ARG A 217 1.62 12.23 5.04
C ARG A 217 2.06 13.41 5.95
N GLY A 218 2.30 14.59 5.35
CA GLY A 218 2.71 15.80 6.08
C GLY A 218 4.15 15.80 6.58
N SER A 219 4.98 14.83 6.19
CA SER A 219 6.43 14.77 6.47
C SER A 219 7.21 14.72 5.16
N ALA A 220 8.55 14.86 5.22
CA ALA A 220 9.40 14.61 4.05
C ALA A 220 9.14 13.20 3.50
N SER A 221 9.18 13.05 2.19
CA SER A 221 9.08 11.74 1.54
C SER A 221 10.36 10.92 1.76
N ALA A 222 10.26 9.60 1.63
CA ALA A 222 11.36 8.68 1.90
C ALA A 222 12.55 8.86 0.93
N ASN A 223 12.28 9.24 -0.32
CA ASN A 223 13.31 9.56 -1.31
C ASN A 223 14.09 10.83 -0.94
N ILE A 224 13.44 11.82 -0.31
CA ILE A 224 14.11 13.02 0.20
C ILE A 224 14.92 12.71 1.46
N GLU A 225 14.32 11.98 2.40
CA GLU A 225 14.96 11.68 3.70
C GLU A 225 16.13 10.69 3.59
N PHE A 226 16.03 9.69 2.69
CA PHE A 226 16.99 8.58 2.60
C PHE A 226 17.63 8.38 1.22
N GLY A 227 17.18 9.10 0.20
CA GLY A 227 17.61 8.94 -1.19
C GLY A 227 16.84 7.85 -1.93
N ASN A 228 16.75 8.01 -3.26
CA ASN A 228 15.98 7.12 -4.15
C ASN A 228 16.35 5.64 -3.99
N LYS A 229 17.64 5.32 -3.90
CA LYS A 229 18.11 3.92 -3.77
C LYS A 229 17.55 3.24 -2.52
N MET A 230 17.57 3.95 -1.39
CA MET A 230 17.10 3.40 -0.12
C MET A 230 15.58 3.24 -0.11
N ALA A 231 14.85 4.20 -0.69
CA ALA A 231 13.40 4.11 -0.83
C ALA A 231 12.97 2.90 -1.69
N VAL A 232 13.63 2.69 -2.84
CA VAL A 232 13.37 1.53 -3.71
C VAL A 232 13.63 0.21 -2.97
N LEU A 233 14.82 0.07 -2.36
CA LEU A 233 15.20 -1.15 -1.63
C LEU A 233 14.29 -1.43 -0.43
N ALA A 234 13.81 -0.39 0.25
CA ALA A 234 12.85 -0.56 1.34
C ALA A 234 11.49 -1.05 0.82
N GLY A 235 11.01 -0.54 -0.33
CA GLY A 235 9.81 -1.06 -0.98
C GLY A 235 9.95 -2.53 -1.36
N ASP A 236 11.09 -2.92 -1.93
CA ASP A 236 11.39 -4.32 -2.28
C ASP A 236 11.42 -5.22 -1.03
N PHE A 237 12.04 -4.74 0.04
CA PHE A 237 12.05 -5.44 1.33
C PHE A 237 10.65 -5.65 1.90
N LEU A 238 9.78 -4.63 1.84
CA LEU A 238 8.38 -4.75 2.25
C LEU A 238 7.62 -5.79 1.43
N LEU A 239 7.80 -5.82 0.11
CA LEU A 239 7.19 -6.83 -0.77
C LEU A 239 7.72 -8.24 -0.48
N GLY A 240 9.01 -8.37 -0.18
CA GLY A 240 9.61 -9.64 0.27
C GLY A 240 8.97 -10.14 1.58
N ARG A 241 8.82 -9.25 2.58
CA ARG A 241 8.14 -9.58 3.85
C ARG A 241 6.68 -9.94 3.64
N ALA A 242 5.96 -9.21 2.79
CA ALA A 242 4.58 -9.51 2.44
C ALA A 242 4.46 -10.89 1.76
N SER A 243 5.40 -11.25 0.87
CA SER A 243 5.42 -12.54 0.17
C SER A 243 5.62 -13.72 1.12
N VAL A 244 6.54 -13.60 2.09
CA VAL A 244 6.74 -14.62 3.13
C VAL A 244 5.49 -14.77 4.00
N ALA A 245 4.88 -13.64 4.41
CA ALA A 245 3.65 -13.65 5.20
C ALA A 245 2.47 -14.25 4.41
N LEU A 246 2.36 -13.98 3.11
CA LEU A 246 1.36 -14.57 2.21
C LEU A 246 1.49 -16.09 2.14
N ALA A 247 2.71 -16.60 1.97
CA ALA A 247 2.95 -18.05 1.94
C ALA A 247 2.47 -18.74 3.22
N ARG A 248 2.64 -18.08 4.38
CA ARG A 248 2.19 -18.59 5.70
C ARG A 248 0.67 -18.56 5.88
N LEU A 249 -0.09 -17.88 5.02
CA LEU A 249 -1.55 -17.99 5.02
C LEU A 249 -2.03 -19.38 4.56
N LEU A 250 -1.17 -20.11 3.82
CA LEU A 250 -1.43 -21.48 3.38
C LEU A 250 -2.73 -21.65 2.58
N ASP A 251 -3.05 -20.65 1.76
CA ASP A 251 -4.17 -20.68 0.82
C ASP A 251 -3.66 -20.23 -0.56
N PRO A 252 -3.48 -21.16 -1.52
CA PRO A 252 -2.95 -20.85 -2.85
C PRO A 252 -3.79 -19.82 -3.61
N GLN A 253 -5.11 -19.85 -3.44
CA GLN A 253 -6.01 -18.90 -4.09
C GLN A 253 -5.77 -17.48 -3.58
N VAL A 254 -5.61 -17.31 -2.27
CA VAL A 254 -5.28 -16.00 -1.67
C VAL A 254 -3.88 -15.53 -2.07
N ILE A 255 -2.91 -16.43 -2.10
CA ILE A 255 -1.54 -16.13 -2.56
C ILE A 255 -1.58 -15.60 -4.00
N GLU A 256 -2.30 -16.29 -4.90
CA GLU A 256 -2.44 -15.89 -6.30
C GLU A 256 -3.18 -14.56 -6.45
N LEU A 257 -4.27 -14.35 -5.70
CA LEU A 257 -5.03 -13.09 -5.70
C LEU A 257 -4.13 -11.92 -5.30
N MET A 258 -3.39 -12.05 -4.20
CA MET A 258 -2.56 -10.97 -3.68
C MET A 258 -1.29 -10.74 -4.51
N ALA A 259 -0.67 -11.79 -5.04
CA ALA A 259 0.42 -11.65 -6.02
C ALA A 259 -0.06 -10.93 -7.29
N THR A 260 -1.27 -11.22 -7.75
CA THR A 260 -1.90 -10.52 -8.87
C THR A 260 -2.13 -9.03 -8.57
N VAL A 261 -2.38 -8.64 -7.31
CA VAL A 261 -2.43 -7.22 -6.94
C VAL A 261 -1.11 -6.52 -7.24
N ILE A 262 0.02 -7.12 -6.88
CA ILE A 262 1.35 -6.52 -7.14
C ILE A 262 1.52 -6.26 -8.65
N ASN A 263 1.15 -7.23 -9.49
CA ASN A 263 1.14 -7.05 -10.95
C ASN A 263 0.20 -5.92 -11.40
N ASN A 264 -1.01 -5.85 -10.83
CA ASN A 264 -1.97 -4.80 -11.17
C ASN A 264 -1.44 -3.40 -10.80
N LEU A 265 -0.84 -3.23 -9.63
CA LEU A 265 -0.28 -1.95 -9.20
C LEU A 265 0.79 -1.47 -10.19
N VAL A 266 1.71 -2.36 -10.59
CA VAL A 266 2.74 -2.06 -11.59
C VAL A 266 2.11 -1.73 -12.95
N GLN A 267 1.16 -2.53 -13.42
CA GLN A 267 0.48 -2.26 -14.70
C GLN A 267 -0.27 -0.92 -14.68
N GLY A 268 -0.94 -0.60 -13.58
CA GLY A 268 -1.61 0.69 -13.37
C GLY A 268 -0.63 1.85 -13.42
N GLU A 269 0.58 1.69 -12.88
CA GLU A 269 1.64 2.69 -12.95
C GLU A 269 2.16 2.86 -14.38
N PHE A 270 2.39 1.77 -15.11
CA PHE A 270 2.74 1.85 -16.53
C PHE A 270 1.66 2.53 -17.37
N MET A 271 0.38 2.28 -17.09
CA MET A 271 -0.72 2.97 -17.76
C MET A 271 -0.70 4.48 -17.48
N GLN A 272 -0.35 4.89 -16.26
CA GLN A 272 -0.16 6.30 -15.91
C GLN A 272 1.04 6.89 -16.65
N LEU A 273 2.19 6.23 -16.64
CA LEU A 273 3.41 6.66 -17.33
C LEU A 273 3.24 6.75 -18.86
N LYS A 274 2.40 5.89 -19.47
CA LYS A 274 2.06 5.97 -20.90
C LYS A 274 1.19 7.17 -21.23
N ASN A 275 0.27 7.56 -20.35
CA ASN A 275 -0.39 8.88 -20.45
C ASN A 275 0.61 10.03 -20.28
N THR A 276 1.78 9.74 -19.71
CA THR A 276 2.96 10.61 -19.61
C THR A 276 3.99 10.33 -20.74
N ALA A 277 3.70 9.51 -21.75
CA ALA A 277 4.59 9.32 -22.91
C ALA A 277 4.11 10.18 -24.10
N LYS A 278 5.03 10.64 -24.94
CA LYS A 278 4.86 11.71 -25.95
C LYS A 278 3.94 11.36 -27.15
N ASP A 279 3.16 10.29 -27.08
CA ASP A 279 2.71 9.61 -28.30
C ASP A 279 1.44 10.21 -28.95
N GLU A 280 0.77 11.17 -28.31
CA GLU A 280 -0.29 11.94 -28.96
C GLU A 280 -0.07 13.44 -28.77
N ALA A 281 0.53 14.10 -29.76
CA ALA A 281 0.76 15.55 -29.73
C ALA A 281 -0.55 16.37 -29.66
N LYS A 282 -1.68 15.77 -30.06
CA LYS A 282 -3.03 16.34 -30.04
C LYS A 282 -4.04 15.20 -29.79
N PRO A 283 -4.15 14.71 -28.56
CA PRO A 283 -5.12 13.66 -28.27
C PRO A 283 -6.53 14.20 -28.50
N VAL A 284 -7.45 13.31 -28.85
CA VAL A 284 -8.87 13.63 -29.05
C VAL A 284 -9.68 12.84 -28.04
N TYR A 285 -10.65 13.48 -27.40
CA TYR A 285 -11.54 12.80 -26.48
C TYR A 285 -12.32 11.69 -27.21
N THR A 286 -12.31 10.49 -26.63
CA THR A 286 -13.16 9.36 -27.06
C THR A 286 -13.80 8.72 -25.84
N ASN A 287 -14.82 7.87 -26.04
CA ASN A 287 -15.39 7.09 -24.93
C ASN A 287 -14.33 6.19 -24.26
N ASN A 288 -13.34 5.71 -25.04
CA ASN A 288 -12.21 4.92 -24.54
C ASN A 288 -11.32 5.70 -23.55
N THR A 289 -11.35 7.04 -23.56
CA THR A 289 -10.56 7.88 -22.64
C THR A 289 -10.99 7.66 -21.19
N VAL A 290 -12.31 7.63 -20.93
CA VAL A 290 -12.85 7.38 -19.58
C VAL A 290 -12.67 5.91 -19.19
N GLU A 291 -12.84 4.99 -20.13
CA GLU A 291 -12.60 3.55 -19.88
C GLU A 291 -11.14 3.27 -19.51
N TYR A 292 -10.18 3.86 -20.22
CA TYR A 292 -8.76 3.73 -19.91
C TYR A 292 -8.44 4.30 -18.52
N TYR A 293 -9.01 5.46 -18.18
CA TYR A 293 -8.90 6.04 -16.83
C TYR A 293 -9.45 5.08 -15.78
N LEU A 294 -10.66 4.53 -15.96
CA LEU A 294 -11.27 3.61 -15.00
C LEU A 294 -10.46 2.32 -14.86
N GLN A 295 -9.89 1.81 -15.96
CA GLN A 295 -9.02 0.64 -15.94
C GLN A 295 -7.72 0.92 -15.16
N LYS A 296 -7.06 2.05 -15.42
CA LYS A 296 -5.90 2.50 -14.64
C LYS A 296 -6.25 2.61 -13.15
N THR A 297 -7.37 3.26 -12.84
CA THR A 297 -7.84 3.48 -11.46
C THR A 297 -8.20 2.16 -10.77
N TYR A 298 -8.77 1.20 -11.48
CA TYR A 298 -8.95 -0.15 -10.96
C TYR A 298 -7.60 -0.79 -10.64
N LEU A 299 -6.66 -0.82 -11.58
CA LEU A 299 -5.38 -1.49 -11.41
C LEU A 299 -4.52 -0.86 -10.30
N LYS A 300 -4.39 0.48 -10.30
CA LYS A 300 -3.56 1.24 -9.34
C LYS A 300 -4.18 1.37 -7.94
N THR A 301 -5.51 1.39 -7.83
CA THR A 301 -6.18 1.68 -6.54
C THR A 301 -7.14 0.57 -6.12
N ALA A 302 -8.17 0.28 -6.91
CA ALA A 302 -9.26 -0.60 -6.47
C ALA A 302 -8.89 -2.10 -6.44
N SER A 303 -7.85 -2.51 -7.16
CA SER A 303 -7.43 -3.91 -7.27
C SER A 303 -6.96 -4.48 -5.93
N LEU A 304 -6.22 -3.70 -5.14
CA LEU A 304 -5.79 -4.07 -3.80
C LEU A 304 -6.98 -4.21 -2.86
N ILE A 305 -7.90 -3.23 -2.85
CA ILE A 305 -9.06 -3.24 -1.96
C ILE A 305 -9.99 -4.41 -2.30
N SER A 306 -10.32 -4.59 -3.58
CA SER A 306 -11.21 -5.66 -4.05
C SER A 306 -10.66 -7.06 -3.76
N LYS A 307 -9.38 -7.31 -4.06
CA LYS A 307 -8.76 -8.62 -3.84
C LYS A 307 -8.48 -8.89 -2.36
N SER A 308 -8.20 -7.88 -1.55
CA SER A 308 -8.13 -8.05 -0.09
C SER A 308 -9.49 -8.38 0.52
N CYS A 309 -10.59 -7.74 0.09
CA CYS A 309 -11.94 -8.09 0.55
C CYS A 309 -12.33 -9.51 0.12
N ARG A 310 -12.08 -9.87 -1.14
CA ARG A 310 -12.27 -11.24 -1.66
C ARG A 310 -11.47 -12.26 -0.85
N SER A 311 -10.21 -11.97 -0.60
CA SER A 311 -9.31 -12.87 0.15
C SER A 311 -9.78 -13.05 1.60
N ALA A 312 -10.34 -12.02 2.23
CA ALA A 312 -10.91 -12.13 3.57
C ALA A 312 -12.05 -13.17 3.61
N ALA A 313 -12.98 -13.08 2.65
CA ALA A 313 -14.11 -14.02 2.53
C ALA A 313 -13.65 -15.45 2.20
N VAL A 314 -12.63 -15.59 1.33
CA VAL A 314 -11.99 -16.87 0.99
C VAL A 314 -11.38 -17.52 2.24
N LEU A 315 -10.56 -16.80 3.01
CA LEU A 315 -9.96 -17.33 4.24
C LEU A 315 -11.01 -17.74 5.27
N GLY A 316 -12.15 -17.04 5.29
CA GLY A 316 -13.32 -17.37 6.11
C GLY A 316 -14.12 -18.59 5.65
N CYS A 317 -13.75 -19.20 4.53
CA CYS A 317 -14.47 -20.31 3.89
C CYS A 317 -15.93 -19.95 3.58
N SER A 318 -16.15 -18.73 3.08
CA SER A 318 -17.48 -18.27 2.66
C SER A 318 -17.90 -18.92 1.34
N ALA A 319 -19.20 -19.05 1.09
CA ALA A 319 -19.72 -19.54 -0.19
C ALA A 319 -19.26 -18.65 -1.37
N PRO A 320 -19.17 -19.19 -2.61
CA PRO A 320 -18.69 -18.46 -3.78
C PRO A 320 -19.39 -17.13 -4.03
N GLU A 321 -20.71 -17.06 -3.80
CA GLU A 321 -21.51 -15.86 -3.99
C GLU A 321 -21.12 -14.75 -3.00
N VAL A 322 -20.83 -15.12 -1.75
CA VAL A 322 -20.35 -14.20 -0.71
C VAL A 322 -18.94 -13.69 -1.05
N VAL A 323 -18.09 -14.55 -1.60
CA VAL A 323 -16.75 -14.20 -2.07
C VAL A 323 -16.82 -13.17 -3.22
N GLU A 324 -17.72 -13.37 -4.19
CA GLU A 324 -17.92 -12.41 -5.29
C GLU A 324 -18.56 -11.09 -4.84
N ALA A 325 -19.49 -11.15 -3.88
CA ALA A 325 -20.04 -9.96 -3.23
C ALA A 325 -18.95 -9.13 -2.53
N ALA A 326 -18.06 -9.77 -1.78
CA ALA A 326 -16.93 -9.13 -1.12
C ALA A 326 -15.95 -8.47 -2.12
N TYR A 327 -15.67 -9.16 -3.23
CA TYR A 327 -14.88 -8.58 -4.34
C TYR A 327 -15.55 -7.34 -4.92
N SER A 328 -16.86 -7.46 -5.24
CA SER A 328 -17.64 -6.40 -5.88
C SER A 328 -17.74 -5.16 -4.99
N TYR A 329 -17.97 -5.34 -3.69
CA TYR A 329 -17.92 -4.26 -2.70
C TYR A 329 -16.57 -3.53 -2.74
N GLY A 330 -15.46 -4.26 -2.58
CA GLY A 330 -14.14 -3.64 -2.53
C GLY A 330 -13.73 -2.96 -3.84
N ARG A 331 -14.15 -3.52 -4.98
CA ARG A 331 -13.90 -2.94 -6.32
C ARG A 331 -14.62 -1.60 -6.46
N ASN A 332 -15.92 -1.59 -6.19
CA ASN A 332 -16.74 -0.40 -6.36
C ASN A 332 -16.35 0.69 -5.35
N LEU A 333 -16.11 0.33 -4.10
CA LEU A 333 -15.61 1.28 -3.09
C LEU A 333 -14.25 1.88 -3.48
N GLY A 334 -13.32 1.06 -3.99
CA GLY A 334 -12.01 1.53 -4.42
C GLY A 334 -12.08 2.51 -5.59
N LEU A 335 -12.99 2.28 -6.54
CA LEU A 335 -13.24 3.20 -7.66
C LEU A 335 -13.88 4.52 -7.17
N ALA A 336 -14.90 4.44 -6.33
CA ALA A 336 -15.52 5.61 -5.70
C ALA A 336 -14.48 6.44 -4.92
N PHE A 337 -13.61 5.78 -4.15
CA PHE A 337 -12.58 6.43 -3.37
C PHE A 337 -11.62 7.26 -4.22
N GLN A 338 -11.14 6.73 -5.35
CA GLN A 338 -10.24 7.48 -6.23
C GLN A 338 -10.98 8.61 -6.96
N LEU A 339 -12.20 8.39 -7.43
CA LEU A 339 -13.00 9.45 -8.06
C LEU A 339 -13.24 10.64 -7.12
N VAL A 340 -13.47 10.36 -5.83
CA VAL A 340 -13.57 11.41 -4.82
C VAL A 340 -12.22 12.08 -4.59
N ASP A 341 -11.11 11.33 -4.51
CA ASP A 341 -9.75 11.89 -4.39
C ASP A 341 -9.44 12.88 -5.52
N ASP A 342 -9.69 12.45 -6.77
CA ASP A 342 -9.52 13.28 -7.96
C ASP A 342 -10.43 14.52 -7.92
N MET A 343 -11.67 14.41 -7.42
CA MET A 343 -12.58 15.55 -7.27
C MET A 343 -12.08 16.56 -6.22
N LEU A 344 -11.48 16.09 -5.13
CA LEU A 344 -10.96 16.97 -4.07
C LEU A 344 -9.79 17.82 -4.57
N ASP A 345 -9.01 17.31 -5.53
CA ASP A 345 -7.88 18.05 -6.13
C ASP A 345 -8.31 19.37 -6.81
N TYR A 346 -9.55 19.45 -7.28
CA TYR A 346 -10.13 20.65 -7.92
C TYR A 346 -10.96 21.52 -6.99
N THR A 347 -11.56 20.92 -5.96
CA THR A 347 -12.62 21.58 -5.16
C THR A 347 -12.16 22.10 -3.81
N ILE A 348 -11.02 21.63 -3.30
CA ILE A 348 -10.51 21.99 -1.97
C ILE A 348 -9.24 22.83 -2.09
N THR A 349 -9.04 23.74 -1.13
CA THR A 349 -7.84 24.59 -1.08
C THR A 349 -6.59 23.78 -0.70
N ALA A 350 -5.40 24.24 -1.14
CA ALA A 350 -4.13 23.56 -0.85
C ALA A 350 -3.88 23.33 0.65
N ALA A 351 -4.33 24.26 1.50
CA ALA A 351 -4.18 24.19 2.95
C ALA A 351 -5.02 23.08 3.59
N GLU A 352 -6.18 22.74 3.02
CA GLU A 352 -7.10 21.73 3.56
C GLU A 352 -6.78 20.31 3.08
N LEU A 353 -6.16 20.17 1.89
CA LEU A 353 -5.83 18.89 1.28
C LEU A 353 -4.52 18.27 1.82
N GLY A 354 -3.63 19.08 2.41
CA GLY A 354 -2.32 18.65 2.89
C GLY A 354 -1.30 18.34 1.78
N LYS A 355 -1.65 18.67 0.53
CA LYS A 355 -0.80 18.73 -0.68
C LYS A 355 -1.22 19.99 -1.48
N PRO A 356 -0.38 20.53 -2.38
CA PRO A 356 -0.80 21.61 -3.27
C PRO A 356 -2.10 21.25 -3.99
N ALA A 357 -3.10 22.13 -4.01
CA ALA A 357 -4.33 21.90 -4.77
C ALA A 357 -4.02 22.02 -6.27
N GLY A 358 -4.39 21.01 -7.07
CA GLY A 358 -3.98 20.91 -8.47
C GLY A 358 -2.67 20.15 -8.67
N ALA A 359 -2.18 19.42 -7.66
CA ALA A 359 -0.97 18.61 -7.75
C ALA A 359 -1.04 17.59 -8.91
N ASP A 360 -2.23 17.08 -9.24
CA ASP A 360 -2.37 16.12 -10.33
C ASP A 360 -2.02 16.78 -11.69
N LEU A 361 -2.45 18.03 -11.91
CA LEU A 361 -2.12 18.77 -13.13
C LEU A 361 -0.63 19.16 -13.19
N GLU A 362 -0.01 19.46 -12.04
CA GLU A 362 1.44 19.72 -11.94
C GLU A 362 2.26 18.47 -12.30
N LEU A 363 1.76 17.29 -11.96
CA LEU A 363 2.32 16.00 -12.37
C LEU A 363 1.98 15.62 -13.83
N GLY A 364 1.24 16.48 -14.54
CA GLY A 364 0.85 16.25 -15.93
C GLY A 364 -0.31 15.27 -16.11
N LEU A 365 -1.08 14.99 -15.05
CA LEU A 365 -2.10 13.97 -15.02
C LEU A 365 -3.49 14.55 -15.33
N ALA A 366 -4.19 13.94 -16.28
CA ALA A 366 -5.60 14.21 -16.56
C ALA A 366 -6.49 13.24 -15.78
N THR A 367 -7.17 13.73 -14.75
CA THR A 367 -8.07 12.96 -13.88
C THR A 367 -9.55 13.20 -14.21
N ALA A 368 -10.45 12.43 -13.59
CA ALA A 368 -11.87 12.35 -13.99
C ALA A 368 -12.56 13.72 -14.21
N PRO A 369 -12.42 14.74 -13.34
CA PRO A 369 -13.06 16.03 -13.57
C PRO A 369 -12.66 16.68 -14.90
N LEU A 370 -11.37 16.61 -15.24
CA LEU A 370 -10.84 17.14 -16.50
C LEU A 370 -11.27 16.29 -17.70
N LEU A 371 -11.26 14.97 -17.57
CA LEU A 371 -11.69 14.07 -18.65
C LEU A 371 -13.16 14.30 -19.02
N PHE A 372 -14.04 14.52 -18.04
CA PHE A 372 -15.44 14.86 -18.32
C PHE A 372 -15.60 16.29 -18.89
N ALA A 373 -14.83 17.26 -18.41
CA ALA A 373 -14.83 18.62 -18.95
C ALA A 373 -14.40 18.65 -20.42
N TRP A 374 -13.44 17.80 -20.80
CA TRP A 374 -12.88 17.72 -22.15
C TRP A 374 -13.93 17.39 -23.22
N LYS A 375 -14.96 16.62 -22.87
CA LYS A 375 -16.08 16.32 -23.79
C LYS A 375 -16.74 17.57 -24.37
N SER A 376 -16.83 18.64 -23.59
CA SER A 376 -17.42 19.93 -24.00
C SER A 376 -16.38 21.03 -24.27
N ASN A 377 -15.11 20.79 -23.94
CA ASN A 377 -14.02 21.74 -24.08
C ASN A 377 -12.84 21.11 -24.85
N PRO A 378 -12.90 21.02 -26.20
CA PRO A 378 -11.86 20.40 -27.02
C PRO A 378 -10.46 21.04 -26.86
N GLU A 379 -10.40 22.30 -26.41
CA GLU A 379 -9.13 22.99 -26.13
C GLU A 379 -8.30 22.34 -25.01
N LEU A 380 -8.92 21.50 -24.17
CA LEU A 380 -8.22 20.66 -23.19
C LEU A 380 -7.30 19.63 -23.86
N GLY A 381 -7.63 19.13 -25.05
CA GLY A 381 -6.85 18.06 -25.69
C GLY A 381 -5.38 18.43 -25.92
N PRO A 382 -5.08 19.56 -26.59
CA PRO A 382 -3.71 20.03 -26.73
C PRO A 382 -2.98 20.25 -25.40
N MET A 383 -3.67 20.63 -24.31
CA MET A 383 -3.08 20.79 -22.98
C MET A 383 -2.73 19.44 -22.36
N VAL A 384 -3.64 18.46 -22.46
CA VAL A 384 -3.41 17.08 -22.03
C VAL A 384 -2.24 16.46 -22.79
N GLY A 385 -2.19 16.60 -24.12
CA GLY A 385 -1.12 16.03 -24.97
C GLY A 385 0.28 16.57 -24.65
N ARG A 386 0.37 17.80 -24.16
CA ARG A 386 1.63 18.40 -23.67
C ARG A 386 1.77 18.38 -22.15
N LYS A 387 0.87 17.67 -21.46
CA LYS A 387 0.86 17.48 -20.00
C LYS A 387 0.94 18.78 -19.21
N PHE A 388 0.19 19.78 -19.67
CA PHE A 388 0.12 21.08 -19.03
C PHE A 388 1.50 21.77 -18.83
N SER A 389 2.50 21.43 -19.67
CA SER A 389 3.87 21.91 -19.52
C SER A 389 4.10 23.37 -19.95
N ARG A 390 3.13 24.02 -20.59
CA ARG A 390 3.25 25.45 -20.94
C ARG A 390 2.74 26.33 -19.81
N GLU A 391 3.34 27.50 -19.69
CA GLU A 391 2.90 28.55 -18.75
C GLU A 391 1.41 28.87 -18.98
N GLY A 392 0.64 28.86 -17.89
CA GLY A 392 -0.81 29.11 -17.90
C GLY A 392 -1.69 27.91 -18.25
N ASP A 393 -1.14 26.76 -18.69
CA ASP A 393 -1.95 25.57 -19.02
C ASP A 393 -2.76 25.08 -17.82
N ILE A 394 -2.13 25.01 -16.64
CA ILE A 394 -2.77 24.53 -15.41
C ILE A 394 -3.93 25.47 -15.02
N GLN A 395 -3.70 26.78 -15.01
CA GLN A 395 -4.72 27.78 -14.70
C GLN A 395 -5.88 27.68 -15.68
N ARG A 396 -5.59 27.60 -16.98
CA ARG A 396 -6.62 27.50 -18.01
C ARG A 396 -7.41 26.20 -17.92
N ALA A 397 -6.75 25.07 -17.68
CA ALA A 397 -7.41 23.78 -17.50
C ALA A 397 -8.36 23.80 -16.30
N ARG A 398 -7.94 24.40 -15.17
CA ARG A 398 -8.80 24.56 -13.98
C ARG A 398 -10.01 25.45 -14.25
N GLU A 399 -9.83 26.57 -14.95
CA GLU A 399 -10.95 27.43 -15.36
C GLU A 399 -11.97 26.67 -16.19
N LEU A 400 -11.52 25.88 -17.16
CA LEU A 400 -12.42 25.08 -18.01
C LEU A 400 -13.16 24.01 -17.22
N VAL A 401 -12.47 23.32 -16.31
CA VAL A 401 -13.12 22.35 -15.42
C VAL A 401 -14.17 23.04 -14.56
N TYR A 402 -13.86 24.20 -13.98
CA TYR A 402 -14.76 24.97 -13.13
C TYR A 402 -16.02 25.46 -13.85
N HIS A 403 -15.90 25.88 -15.12
CA HIS A 403 -17.04 26.32 -15.93
C HIS A 403 -17.75 25.17 -16.68
N SER A 404 -17.28 23.94 -16.51
CA SER A 404 -17.92 22.73 -17.04
C SER A 404 -18.74 22.02 -15.96
N ASN A 405 -19.38 20.91 -16.33
CA ASN A 405 -20.01 19.99 -15.39
C ASN A 405 -19.12 18.77 -15.06
N GLY A 406 -17.80 18.86 -15.25
CA GLY A 406 -16.87 17.74 -15.08
C GLY A 406 -16.77 17.24 -13.63
N VAL A 407 -16.82 18.16 -12.67
CA VAL A 407 -16.85 17.85 -11.23
C VAL A 407 -18.15 17.12 -10.85
N GLU A 408 -19.28 17.58 -11.35
CA GLU A 408 -20.61 17.01 -11.10
C GLU A 408 -20.71 15.61 -11.70
N GLN A 409 -20.24 15.40 -12.93
CA GLN A 409 -20.18 14.08 -13.55
C GLN A 409 -19.28 13.12 -12.77
N THR A 410 -18.13 13.59 -12.28
CA THR A 410 -17.24 12.80 -11.42
C THR A 410 -17.94 12.39 -10.12
N ARG A 411 -18.64 13.33 -9.47
CA ARG A 411 -19.41 13.07 -8.25
C ARG A 411 -20.53 12.05 -8.48
N ALA A 412 -21.28 12.19 -9.57
CA ALA A 412 -22.35 11.26 -9.91
C ALA A 412 -21.81 9.84 -10.15
N LEU A 413 -20.68 9.71 -10.87
CA LEU A 413 -20.04 8.41 -11.08
C LEU A 413 -19.49 7.81 -9.78
N ALA A 414 -18.90 8.63 -8.90
CA ALA A 414 -18.45 8.17 -7.59
C ALA A 414 -19.61 7.66 -6.73
N GLN A 415 -20.75 8.35 -6.76
CA GLN A 415 -21.95 7.94 -6.05
C GLN A 415 -22.50 6.61 -6.58
N ASP A 416 -22.59 6.45 -7.91
CA ASP A 416 -23.01 5.18 -8.53
C ASP A 416 -22.11 4.01 -8.10
N TYR A 417 -20.79 4.20 -8.01
CA TYR A 417 -19.90 3.18 -7.47
C TYR A 417 -20.11 2.95 -5.96
N ALA A 418 -20.32 3.99 -5.15
CA ALA A 418 -20.61 3.80 -3.73
C ALA A 418 -21.91 3.01 -3.52
N ASP A 419 -22.96 3.32 -4.27
CA ASP A 419 -24.26 2.63 -4.22
C ASP A 419 -24.11 1.17 -4.66
N LYS A 420 -23.35 0.90 -5.74
CA LYS A 420 -23.01 -0.46 -6.18
C LYS A 420 -22.20 -1.23 -5.14
N ALA A 421 -21.36 -0.57 -4.36
CA ALA A 421 -20.64 -1.22 -3.26
C ALA A 421 -21.62 -1.67 -2.17
N VAL A 422 -22.52 -0.79 -1.72
CA VAL A 422 -23.55 -1.10 -0.71
C VAL A 422 -24.49 -2.20 -1.21
N ALA A 423 -24.95 -2.11 -2.45
CA ALA A 423 -25.82 -3.12 -3.05
C ALA A 423 -25.17 -4.51 -3.11
N ALA A 424 -23.87 -4.60 -3.36
CA ALA A 424 -23.14 -5.86 -3.46
C ALA A 424 -23.16 -6.69 -2.16
N ILE A 425 -23.31 -6.05 -0.99
CA ILE A 425 -23.35 -6.72 0.33
C ILE A 425 -24.74 -6.69 0.97
N SER A 426 -25.78 -6.37 0.20
CA SER A 426 -27.16 -6.29 0.71
C SER A 426 -27.62 -7.60 1.35
N ASP A 427 -27.24 -8.74 0.75
CA ASP A 427 -27.58 -10.09 1.20
C ASP A 427 -26.71 -10.62 2.34
N PHE A 428 -25.75 -9.85 2.85
CA PHE A 428 -25.00 -10.25 4.05
C PHE A 428 -25.92 -10.21 5.28
N PRO A 429 -25.73 -11.08 6.29
CA PRO A 429 -26.49 -10.98 7.53
C PRO A 429 -26.27 -9.61 8.20
N ASP A 430 -27.32 -9.10 8.83
CA ASP A 430 -27.23 -7.85 9.56
C ASP A 430 -26.27 -7.99 10.75
N SER A 431 -25.28 -7.10 10.79
CA SER A 431 -24.23 -7.07 11.80
C SER A 431 -23.64 -5.67 11.87
N ASP A 432 -23.01 -5.33 13.00
CA ASP A 432 -22.27 -4.08 13.14
C ASP A 432 -21.19 -3.95 12.05
N ALA A 433 -20.54 -5.06 11.69
CA ALA A 433 -19.53 -5.08 10.63
C ALA A 433 -20.10 -4.74 9.25
N LYS A 434 -21.27 -5.29 8.87
CA LYS A 434 -21.99 -4.93 7.64
C LYS A 434 -22.36 -3.43 7.66
N ALA A 435 -22.91 -2.94 8.77
CA ALA A 435 -23.22 -1.52 8.92
C ALA A 435 -21.96 -0.64 8.81
N GLY A 436 -20.84 -1.10 9.36
CA GLY A 436 -19.54 -0.45 9.24
C GLY A 436 -19.04 -0.37 7.79
N LEU A 437 -19.24 -1.43 6.99
CA LEU A 437 -18.92 -1.41 5.55
C LEU A 437 -19.81 -0.39 4.80
N ILE A 438 -21.11 -0.33 5.09
CA ILE A 438 -22.01 0.66 4.49
C ILE A 438 -21.56 2.09 4.85
N GLU A 439 -21.25 2.34 6.12
CA GLU A 439 -20.75 3.63 6.60
C GLU A 439 -19.42 4.01 5.92
N MET A 440 -18.55 3.05 5.58
CA MET A 440 -17.32 3.33 4.82
C MET A 440 -17.60 3.85 3.40
N ALA A 441 -18.63 3.34 2.73
CA ALA A 441 -19.07 3.85 1.43
C ALA A 441 -19.63 5.27 1.56
N GLU A 442 -20.47 5.53 2.56
CA GLU A 442 -21.01 6.86 2.81
C GLU A 442 -19.94 7.89 3.19
N LYS A 443 -19.02 7.52 4.10
CA LYS A 443 -17.90 8.37 4.51
C LYS A 443 -16.99 8.71 3.33
N THR A 444 -16.84 7.78 2.38
CA THR A 444 -16.04 8.04 1.16
C THR A 444 -16.62 9.22 0.38
N MET A 445 -17.94 9.31 0.22
CA MET A 445 -18.59 10.42 -0.48
C MET A 445 -18.55 11.74 0.30
N LYS A 446 -18.57 11.66 1.65
CA LYS A 446 -18.59 12.83 2.55
C LYS A 446 -17.18 13.34 2.92
N ARG A 447 -16.11 12.65 2.49
CA ARG A 447 -14.74 12.98 2.92
C ARG A 447 -14.29 14.34 2.36
N ARG A 448 -13.48 15.05 3.13
CA ARG A 448 -12.86 16.34 2.76
C ARG A 448 -11.33 16.32 2.75
N LYS A 449 -10.73 15.18 3.11
CA LYS A 449 -9.29 14.94 3.13
C LYS A 449 -9.02 13.45 3.19
#